data_AF-A0A962WJH1-F1
#
_entry.id   AF-A0A962WJH1-F1
#
_cell.length_a   1.000
_cell.length_b   1.000
_cell.length_c   1.000
_cell.angle_alpha   90.00
_cell.angle_beta   90.00
_cell.angle_gamma   90.00
#
_symmetry.space_group_name_H-M   'P 1'
#
loop_
_entity.id
_entity.type
_entity.pdbx_description
1 polymer ?
#
loop_
_entity_poly.entity_id
_entity_poly.type
_entity_poly.pdbx_seq_one_letter_code
_entity_poly.pdbx_strand_id
1 'polypeptide(L)' 'MRQHERIEPDPLRPSVRVVLVKTSHPGNIGAAARAMKSMGLDDLCLVAPNRFPSAEATARA' A
#
# COMPACT_ATOMS: atom_id res chain seq x y z
N MET A 1 30.80 12.11 1.39
CA MET A 1 29.58 12.28 2.21
C MET A 1 28.44 12.65 1.26
N ARG A 2 27.53 11.72 0.95
CA ARG A 2 26.37 12.01 0.08
C ARG A 2 25.29 12.67 0.94
N GLN A 3 24.98 13.91 0.62
CA GLN A 3 23.90 14.66 1.26
C GLN A 3 22.60 13.92 1.00
N HIS A 4 21.78 13.74 2.04
CA HIS A 4 20.42 13.26 1.92
C HIS A 4 19.63 14.31 1.12
N GLU A 5 19.40 14.03 -0.16
CA GLU A 5 18.45 14.76 -0.98
C GLU A 5 17.07 14.51 -0.39
N ARG A 6 16.46 15.52 0.22
CA ARG A 6 15.05 15.41 0.63
C ARG A 6 14.26 15.25 -0.67
N ILE A 7 13.66 14.08 -0.87
CA ILE A 7 12.68 13.88 -1.92
C ILE A 7 11.46 14.69 -1.49
N GLU A 8 11.33 15.90 -2.01
CA GLU A 8 10.10 16.68 -1.89
C GLU A 8 8.98 15.90 -2.60
N PRO A 9 7.81 15.73 -1.98
CA PRO A 9 6.71 15.03 -2.61
C PRO A 9 6.34 15.74 -3.91
N ASP A 10 6.22 14.97 -5.00
CA ASP A 10 5.80 15.50 -6.29
C ASP A 10 4.46 16.22 -6.12
N PRO A 11 4.37 17.55 -6.33
CA PRO A 11 3.15 18.31 -6.10
C PRO A 11 2.02 17.90 -7.06
N LEU A 12 2.32 17.12 -8.09
CA LEU A 12 1.34 16.57 -9.04
C LEU A 12 0.87 15.16 -8.68
N ARG A 13 1.52 14.49 -7.72
CA ARG A 13 1.05 13.18 -7.24
C ARG A 13 -0.22 13.35 -6.41
N PRO A 14 -1.34 12.74 -6.81
CA PRO A 14 -2.58 12.85 -6.05
C PRO A 14 -2.42 12.13 -4.70
N SER A 15 -2.76 12.83 -3.61
CA SER A 15 -2.76 12.30 -2.25
C SER A 15 -3.96 11.37 -2.03
N VAL A 16 -3.89 10.17 -2.60
CA VAL A 16 -4.95 9.17 -2.51
C VAL A 16 -4.60 8.14 -1.44
N ARG A 17 -5.46 8.04 -0.42
CA ARG A 17 -5.44 6.93 0.53
C ARG A 17 -6.42 5.84 0.10
N VAL A 18 -5.92 4.62 -0.08
CA VAL A 18 -6.75 3.43 -0.31
C VAL A 18 -7.10 2.81 1.04
N VAL A 19 -8.39 2.65 1.33
CA VAL A 19 -8.87 2.06 2.59
C VAL A 19 -9.59 0.74 2.32
N LEU A 20 -9.03 -0.37 2.81
CA LEU A 20 -9.68 -1.68 2.74
C LEU A 20 -10.34 -2.00 4.09
N VAL A 21 -11.65 -2.17 4.08
CA VAL A 21 -12.46 -2.43 5.28
C VAL A 21 -12.84 -3.90 5.34
N LYS A 22 -12.56 -4.55 6.47
CA LYS A 22 -12.96 -5.95 6.76
C LYS A 22 -12.58 -6.94 5.65
N THR A 23 -11.38 -6.81 5.08
CA THR A 23 -10.91 -7.71 4.04
C THR A 23 -10.89 -9.15 4.54
N SER A 24 -11.69 -10.02 3.92
CA SER A 24 -11.81 -11.42 4.32
C SER A 24 -10.61 -12.27 3.96
N HIS A 25 -10.05 -12.07 2.76
CA HIS A 25 -8.95 -12.87 2.23
C HIS A 25 -7.64 -12.05 2.22
N PRO A 26 -6.60 -12.45 2.96
CA PRO A 26 -5.36 -11.69 3.04
C PRO A 26 -4.64 -11.53 1.69
N GLY A 27 -4.77 -12.47 0.75
CA GLY A 27 -4.20 -12.34 -0.59
C GLY A 27 -4.71 -11.14 -1.38
N ASN A 28 -5.90 -10.61 -1.06
CA ASN A 28 -6.43 -9.39 -1.68
C ASN A 28 -5.71 -8.13 -1.19
N ILE A 29 -5.17 -8.15 0.04
CA ILE A 29 -4.39 -7.03 0.59
C ILE A 29 -3.08 -6.90 -0.19
N GLY A 30 -2.40 -8.02 -0.44
CA GLY A 30 -1.20 -8.05 -1.28
C GLY A 30 -1.49 -7.61 -2.72
N ALA A 31 -2.52 -8.18 -3.34
CA ALA A 31 -2.89 -7.81 -4.70
C ALA A 31 -3.26 -6.32 -4.84
N ALA A 32 -3.94 -5.74 -3.84
CA ALA A 32 -4.23 -4.32 -3.80
C ALA A 32 -2.95 -3.48 -3.69
N ALA A 33 -2.04 -3.84 -2.77
CA ALA A 33 -0.75 -3.15 -2.62
C ALA A 33 0.08 -3.20 -3.92
N ARG A 34 0.09 -4.34 -4.62
CA ARG A 34 0.75 -4.49 -5.92
C ARG A 34 0.16 -3.56 -6.97
N ALA A 35 -1.18 -3.53 -7.07
CA ALA A 35 -1.88 -2.64 -8.00
C ALA A 35 -1.60 -1.17 -7.69
N MET A 36 -1.62 -0.78 -6.40
CA MET A 36 -1.28 0.57 -5.94
C MET A 36 0.11 0.97 -6.39
N LYS A 37 1.12 0.11 -6.21
CA LYS A 37 2.49 0.37 -6.67
C LYS A 37 2.57 0.63 -8.17
N SER A 38 1.89 -0.18 -8.99
CA SER A 38 1.80 0.04 -10.44
C SER A 38 1.11 1.35 -10.82
N MET A 39 0.22 1.85 -9.97
CA MET A 39 -0.50 3.12 -10.15
C MET A 39 0.20 4.32 -9.49
N GLY A 40 1.38 4.13 -8.89
CA GLY A 40 2.10 5.21 -8.20
C GLY A 40 1.45 5.64 -6.87
N LEU A 41 0.60 4.80 -6.28
CA LEU A 41 -0.04 5.01 -4.98
C LEU A 41 0.75 4.27 -3.89
N ASP A 42 0.86 4.88 -2.71
CA ASP A 42 1.66 4.36 -1.60
C ASP A 42 0.98 4.43 -0.22
N ASP A 43 -0.20 5.05 -0.09
CA ASP A 43 -0.95 5.14 1.17
C ASP A 43 -2.09 4.10 1.26
N LEU A 44 -1.79 2.94 1.88
CA LEU A 44 -2.75 1.85 2.14
C LEU A 44 -3.12 1.78 3.62
N CYS A 45 -4.42 1.86 3.93
CA CYS A 45 -4.97 1.68 5.26
C CYS A 45 -5.87 0.44 5.33
N LEU A 46 -5.72 -0.36 6.39
CA LEU A 46 -6.53 -1.54 6.64
C LEU A 46 -7.38 -1.33 7.89
N VAL A 47 -8.69 -1.45 7.76
CA VAL A 47 -9.64 -1.30 8.88
C VAL A 47 -10.24 -2.65 9.21
N ALA A 48 -9.92 -3.16 10.40
CA ALA A 48 -10.38 -4.45 10.91
C ALA A 48 -10.27 -5.61 9.89
N PRO A 49 -9.12 -5.82 9.22
CA PRO A 49 -8.95 -6.97 8.34
C PRO A 49 -9.09 -8.28 9.13
N ASN A 50 -9.67 -9.31 8.51
CA ASN A 50 -9.87 -10.60 9.21
C ASN A 50 -8.53 -11.27 9.56
N ARG A 51 -7.49 -11.06 8.73
CA ARG A 51 -6.13 -11.59 8.97
C ARG A 51 -5.09 -10.71 8.28
N PHE A 52 -4.25 -10.03 9.08
CA PHE A 52 -3.05 -9.33 8.60
C PHE A 52 -2.14 -9.05 9.81
N PRO A 53 -0.80 -9.19 9.72
CA PRO A 53 -0.01 -9.62 8.57
C PRO A 53 -0.30 -11.08 8.16
N SER A 54 0.06 -11.46 6.93
CA SER A 54 -0.12 -12.82 6.40
C SER A 54 0.89 -13.12 5.31
N ALA A 55 1.46 -14.33 5.33
CA ALA A 55 2.35 -14.80 4.27
C ALA A 55 1.67 -14.76 2.88
N GLU A 56 0.37 -15.00 2.81
CA GLU A 56 -0.40 -14.92 1.56
C GLU A 56 -0.46 -13.48 1.02
N ALA A 57 -0.61 -12.48 1.91
CA ALA A 57 -0.58 -11.08 1.52
C ALA A 57 0.83 -10.72 1.00
N THR A 58 1.88 -11.13 1.70
CA THR A 58 3.27 -10.90 1.28
C THR A 58 3.58 -11.56 -0.07
N ALA A 59 3.12 -12.79 -0.31
CA ALA A 59 3.35 -13.51 -1.56
C ALA A 59 2.64 -12.87 -2.78
N ARG A 60 1.66 -11.99 -2.56
CA ARG A 60 0.82 -11.37 -3.60
C ARG A 60 1.13 -9.88 -3.81
N ALA A 61 1.99 -9.29 -2.98
CA ALA A 61 2.39 -7.88 -3.00
C ALA A 61 3.42 -7.54 -4.09
#